data_AF-A0A3D3NEF5-F1
#
_entry.id   AF-A0A3D3NEF5-F1
#
_cell.length_a   1.000
_cell.length_b   1.000
_cell.length_c   1.000
_cell.angle_alpha   90.00
_cell.angle_beta   90.00
_cell.angle_gamma   90.00
#
_symmetry.space_group_name_H-M   'P 1'
#
loop_
_entity.id
_entity.type
_entity.pdbx_description
1 polymer ?
#
loop_
_entity_poly.entity_id
_entity_poly.type
_entity_poly.pdbx_seq_one_letter_code
_entity_poly.pdbx_strand_id
1 'polypeptide(L)'
;PLAAAVTLNYTSAIFLAIYLAFSGQRPTAGVFGALALGLAGVGLLLRPTWGADQLLGALLGLASGALAGMAYFSVRELGQRGEPETRTVFYFSLVSSLGATCWLAWSELHPVDLRSGSLLFGVAAFATAAQLAMTRAYAASRTLLAAALAYSTVVFASLFGIVFWHETLDRWSWLAIGLIILSGVAATHFSPPAPVRRSSA
;
A
#
# COMPACT_ATOMS: atom_id res chain seq x y z
N PRO A 1 7.22 -8.01 15.52
CA PRO A 1 5.74 -7.85 15.61
C PRO A 1 5.14 -7.41 14.27
N LEU A 2 4.06 -8.07 13.85
CA LEU A 2 3.44 -7.89 12.53
C LEU A 2 2.90 -6.45 12.34
N ALA A 3 2.35 -5.84 13.39
CA ALA A 3 1.87 -4.46 13.39
C ALA A 3 2.99 -3.44 13.08
N ALA A 4 4.16 -3.56 13.70
CA ALA A 4 5.30 -2.66 13.44
C ALA A 4 5.82 -2.78 12.00
N ALA A 5 5.88 -4.01 11.47
CA ALA A 5 6.28 -4.25 10.08
C ALA A 5 5.28 -3.65 9.08
N VAL A 6 3.97 -3.76 9.35
CA VAL A 6 2.91 -3.18 8.51
C VAL A 6 2.96 -1.65 8.53
N THR A 7 3.08 -1.01 9.70
CA THR A 7 3.24 0.45 9.80
C THR A 7 4.45 0.94 9.03
N LEU A 8 5.57 0.23 9.08
CA LEU A 8 6.76 0.61 8.33
C LEU A 8 6.66 0.33 6.84
N ASN A 9 5.87 -0.66 6.43
CA ASN A 9 5.53 -0.84 5.03
C ASN A 9 4.69 0.34 4.50
N TYR A 10 3.79 0.90 5.32
CA TYR A 10 3.06 2.13 4.98
C TYR A 10 3.96 3.37 4.79
N THR A 11 5.19 3.37 5.35
CA THR A 11 6.23 4.37 5.05
C THR A 11 6.70 4.31 3.59
N SER A 12 6.45 3.21 2.86
CA SER A 12 6.79 3.07 1.44
C SER A 12 6.21 4.20 0.57
N ALA A 13 5.04 4.72 0.92
CA ALA A 13 4.43 5.86 0.23
C ALA A 13 5.22 7.17 0.43
N ILE A 14 5.82 7.38 1.60
CA ILE A 14 6.72 8.51 1.85
C ILE A 14 8.03 8.32 1.07
N PHE A 15 8.60 7.11 1.08
CA PHE A 15 9.78 6.80 0.27
C PHE A 15 9.51 7.02 -1.23
N LEU A 16 8.36 6.60 -1.73
CA LEU A 16 7.92 6.87 -3.09
C LEU A 16 7.88 8.38 -3.38
N ALA A 17 7.32 9.19 -2.46
CA ALA A 17 7.33 10.65 -2.61
C ALA A 17 8.75 11.23 -2.63
N ILE A 18 9.66 10.70 -1.82
CA ILE A 18 11.07 11.08 -1.80
C ILE A 18 11.75 10.69 -3.13
N TYR A 19 11.58 9.46 -3.62
CA TYR A 19 12.14 9.03 -4.90
C TYR A 19 11.63 9.88 -6.07
N LEU A 20 10.37 10.31 -6.03
CA LEU A 20 9.81 11.24 -7.01
C LEU A 20 10.46 12.63 -6.93
N ALA A 21 10.71 13.14 -5.73
CA ALA A 21 11.45 14.38 -5.51
C ALA A 21 12.87 14.29 -6.09
N PHE A 22 13.56 13.17 -5.89
CA PHE A 22 14.88 12.90 -6.48
C PHE A 22 14.85 12.78 -8.01
N SER A 23 13.78 12.23 -8.58
CA SER A 23 13.58 12.11 -10.03
C SER A 23 13.25 13.44 -10.73
N GLY A 24 13.25 14.57 -10.01
CA GLY A 24 13.01 15.90 -10.57
C GLY A 24 11.53 16.33 -10.61
N GLN A 25 10.60 15.48 -10.19
CA GLN A 25 9.22 15.89 -9.95
C GLN A 25 9.13 16.48 -8.55
N ARG A 26 8.67 17.72 -8.39
CA ARG A 26 8.54 18.34 -7.07
C ARG A 26 7.16 18.01 -6.48
N PRO A 27 7.02 16.98 -5.60
CA PRO A 27 5.78 16.82 -4.87
C PRO A 27 5.50 18.08 -4.06
N THR A 28 4.29 18.62 -4.17
CA THR A 28 3.88 19.78 -3.38
C THR A 28 4.02 19.44 -1.89
N ALA A 29 4.58 20.35 -1.08
CA ALA A 29 4.77 20.14 0.35
C ALA A 29 3.47 19.69 1.08
N GLY A 30 2.30 20.13 0.59
CA GLY A 30 1.00 19.69 1.10
C GLY A 30 0.70 18.20 0.89
N VAL A 31 1.18 17.59 -0.21
CA VAL A 31 1.02 16.14 -0.46
C VAL A 31 1.97 15.33 0.44
N PHE A 32 3.18 15.82 0.68
CA PHE A 32 4.10 15.21 1.63
C PHE A 32 3.54 15.28 3.07
N GLY A 33 3.00 16.44 3.47
CA GLY A 33 2.31 16.61 4.74
C GLY A 33 1.09 15.70 4.89
N ALA A 34 0.30 15.52 3.82
CA ALA A 34 -0.80 14.58 3.81
C ALA A 34 -0.32 13.14 4.01
N LEU A 35 0.73 12.70 3.32
CA LEU A 35 1.28 11.35 3.50
C LEU A 35 1.84 11.14 4.93
N ALA A 36 2.52 12.14 5.49
CA ALA A 36 3.02 12.10 6.86
C ALA A 36 1.87 12.02 7.89
N LEU A 37 0.79 12.78 7.68
CA LEU A 37 -0.44 12.69 8.50
C LEU A 37 -1.09 11.31 8.41
N GLY A 38 -1.16 10.73 7.21
CA GLY A 38 -1.70 9.38 7.00
C GLY A 38 -0.87 8.32 7.73
N LEU A 39 0.46 8.40 7.63
CA LEU A 39 1.37 7.53 8.37
C LEU A 39 1.24 7.69 9.88
N ALA A 40 1.11 8.92 10.38
CA ALA A 40 0.89 9.17 11.80
C ALA A 40 -0.43 8.55 12.29
N GLY A 41 -1.50 8.64 11.50
CA GLY A 41 -2.79 8.02 11.80
C GLY A 41 -2.70 6.50 11.84
N VAL A 42 -2.07 5.89 10.83
CA VAL A 42 -1.79 4.44 10.79
C VAL A 42 -0.96 4.01 12.00
N GLY A 43 0.11 4.74 12.34
CA GLY A 43 0.95 4.46 13.50
C GLY A 43 0.19 4.54 14.83
N LEU A 44 -0.73 5.49 14.96
CA LEU A 44 -1.60 5.62 16.13
C LEU A 44 -2.61 4.48 16.22
N LEU A 45 -3.17 4.04 15.08
CA LEU A 45 -4.12 2.93 15.00
C LEU A 45 -3.47 1.60 15.41
N LEU A 46 -2.29 1.33 14.87
CA LEU A 46 -1.57 0.07 15.05
C LEU A 46 -0.87 -0.05 16.41
N ARG A 47 -0.84 1.04 17.21
CA ARG A 47 -0.21 1.13 18.54
C ARG A 47 1.05 0.26 18.65
N PRO A 48 2.20 0.71 18.15
CA PRO A 48 3.43 -0.04 18.33
C PRO A 48 3.66 -0.26 19.82
N THR A 49 3.67 -1.51 20.28
CA THR A 49 3.98 -1.87 21.66
C THR A 49 5.50 -1.87 21.82
N TRP A 50 6.10 -0.77 22.25
CA TRP A 50 7.54 -0.59 22.34
C TRP A 50 8.18 -1.62 23.29
N GLY A 51 8.79 -2.66 22.74
CA GLY A 51 9.64 -3.62 23.45
C GLY A 51 11.06 -3.64 22.88
N ALA A 52 12.08 -3.77 23.71
CA ALA A 52 13.50 -3.65 23.32
C ALA A 52 13.95 -4.65 22.22
N ASP A 53 13.31 -5.83 22.13
CA ASP A 53 13.55 -6.85 21.07
C ASP A 53 12.99 -6.49 19.69
N GLN A 54 12.40 -5.31 19.50
CA GLN A 54 11.67 -4.96 18.29
C GLN A 54 12.46 -4.10 17.30
N LEU A 55 13.65 -3.64 17.66
CA LEU A 55 14.50 -2.81 16.82
C LEU A 55 14.88 -3.49 15.50
N LEU A 56 15.20 -4.79 15.53
CA LEU A 56 15.49 -5.57 14.32
C LEU A 56 14.27 -5.69 13.40
N GLY A 57 13.09 -5.96 13.96
CA GLY A 57 11.85 -6.03 13.19
C GLY A 57 11.45 -4.68 12.59
N ALA A 58 11.71 -3.59 13.31
CA ALA A 58 11.52 -2.23 12.80
C ALA A 58 12.52 -1.93 11.66
N LEU A 59 13.82 -2.20 11.83
CA LEU A 59 14.80 -1.98 10.76
C LEU A 59 14.48 -2.78 9.48
N LEU A 60 14.09 -4.05 9.62
CA LEU A 60 13.66 -4.88 8.51
C LEU A 60 12.37 -4.36 7.85
N GLY A 61 11.40 -3.90 8.64
CA GLY A 61 10.20 -3.24 8.14
C GLY A 61 10.52 -1.96 7.36
N LEU A 62 11.52 -1.20 7.81
CA LEU A 62 11.92 0.08 7.20
C LEU A 62 12.63 -0.19 5.87
N ALA A 63 13.53 -1.17 5.85
CA ALA A 63 14.19 -1.64 4.64
C ALA A 63 13.15 -2.17 3.63
N SER A 64 12.16 -2.95 4.08
CA SER A 64 11.04 -3.41 3.26
C SER A 64 10.23 -2.24 2.70
N GLY A 65 9.91 -1.23 3.51
CA GLY A 65 9.21 -0.03 3.07
C GLY A 65 10.00 0.78 2.03
N ALA A 66 11.32 0.92 2.20
CA ALA A 66 12.18 1.59 1.23
C ALA A 66 12.24 0.84 -0.10
N LEU A 67 12.44 -0.49 -0.06
CA LEU A 67 12.42 -1.35 -1.25
C LEU A 67 11.05 -1.33 -1.95
N ALA A 68 9.95 -1.36 -1.19
CA ALA A 68 8.60 -1.23 -1.74
C ALA A 68 8.39 0.13 -2.40
N GLY A 69 8.85 1.22 -1.79
CA GLY A 69 8.81 2.56 -2.38
C GLY A 69 9.58 2.63 -3.69
N MET A 70 10.75 2.00 -3.76
CA MET A 70 11.55 1.89 -4.99
C MET A 70 10.83 1.05 -6.06
N ALA A 71 10.22 -0.08 -5.68
CA ALA A 71 9.44 -0.91 -6.61
C ALA A 71 8.25 -0.13 -7.19
N TYR A 72 7.50 0.60 -6.37
CA TYR A 72 6.39 1.45 -6.83
C TYR A 72 6.88 2.58 -7.74
N PHE A 73 8.06 3.15 -7.46
CA PHE A 73 8.68 4.15 -8.32
C PHE A 73 9.01 3.55 -9.70
N SER A 74 9.64 2.37 -9.76
CA SER A 74 9.95 1.70 -11.02
C SER A 74 8.69 1.31 -11.81
N VAL A 75 7.65 0.76 -11.14
CA VAL A 75 6.36 0.44 -11.77
C VAL A 75 5.72 1.68 -12.39
N ARG A 76 5.76 2.81 -11.67
CA ARG A 76 5.29 4.09 -12.21
C ARG A 76 6.10 4.52 -13.42
N GLU A 77 7.42 4.47 -13.36
CA GLU A 77 8.30 4.88 -14.46
C GLU A 77 8.05 4.05 -15.73
N LEU A 78 7.88 2.74 -15.59
CA LEU A 78 7.44 1.82 -16.65
C LEU A 78 6.07 2.20 -17.22
N GLY A 79 5.10 2.49 -16.34
CA GLY A 79 3.77 2.94 -16.75
C GLY A 79 3.80 4.28 -17.51
N GLN A 80 4.65 5.23 -17.10
CA GLN A 80 4.83 6.51 -17.80
C GLN A 80 5.50 6.36 -19.17
N ARG A 81 6.34 5.33 -19.36
CA ARG A 81 6.94 4.98 -20.65
C ARG A 81 5.97 4.28 -21.62
N GLY A 82 4.73 4.02 -21.19
CA GLY A 82 3.68 3.47 -22.05
C GLY A 82 3.68 1.94 -22.14
N GLU A 83 4.42 1.24 -21.29
CA GLU A 83 4.36 -0.22 -21.23
C GLU A 83 2.96 -0.69 -20.79
N PRO A 84 2.42 -1.78 -21.39
CA PRO A 84 1.13 -2.32 -21.01
C PRO A 84 1.13 -2.74 -19.53
N GLU A 85 0.17 -2.21 -18.79
CA GLU A 85 -0.07 -2.48 -17.36
C GLU A 85 -0.13 -3.99 -17.07
N THR A 86 -0.75 -4.73 -17.99
CA THR A 86 -0.87 -6.19 -17.94
C THR A 86 0.47 -6.90 -17.99
N ARG A 87 1.48 -6.37 -18.71
CA ARG A 87 2.83 -6.95 -18.72
C ARG A 87 3.54 -6.72 -17.40
N THR A 88 3.47 -5.50 -16.86
CA THR A 88 4.09 -5.19 -15.56
C THR A 88 3.51 -6.05 -14.45
N VAL A 89 2.18 -6.19 -14.40
CA VAL A 89 1.53 -7.06 -13.40
C VAL A 89 1.79 -8.53 -13.66
N PHE A 90 1.86 -8.96 -14.92
CA PHE A 90 2.19 -10.35 -15.25
C PHE A 90 3.60 -10.72 -14.78
N TYR A 91 4.62 -9.93 -15.12
CA TYR A 91 5.99 -10.19 -14.65
C TYR A 91 6.13 -10.06 -13.14
N PHE A 92 5.48 -9.06 -12.52
CA PHE A 92 5.46 -8.93 -11.07
C PHE A 92 4.82 -10.16 -10.41
N SER A 93 3.65 -10.59 -10.90
CA SER A 93 2.94 -11.77 -10.37
C SER A 93 3.70 -13.07 -10.63
N LEU A 94 4.39 -13.20 -11.77
CA LEU A 94 5.23 -14.35 -12.10
C LEU A 94 6.40 -14.47 -11.11
N VAL A 95 7.12 -13.37 -10.89
CA VAL A 95 8.23 -13.32 -9.94
C VAL A 95 7.74 -13.55 -8.51
N SER A 96 6.64 -12.91 -8.11
CA SER A 96 6.01 -13.15 -6.80
C SER A 96 5.56 -14.60 -6.63
N SER A 97 5.01 -15.23 -7.68
CA SER A 97 4.57 -16.63 -7.63
C SER A 97 5.75 -17.60 -7.52
N LEU A 98 6.84 -17.34 -8.25
CA LEU A 98 8.10 -18.10 -8.11
C LEU A 98 8.70 -17.97 -6.72
N GLY A 99 8.75 -16.74 -6.18
CA GLY A 99 9.21 -16.48 -4.82
C GLY A 99 8.34 -17.17 -3.76
N ALA A 100 7.02 -17.10 -3.92
CA ALA A 100 6.06 -17.79 -3.05
C ALA A 100 6.21 -19.32 -3.14
N THR A 101 6.48 -19.86 -4.33
CA THR A 101 6.72 -21.30 -4.54
C THR A 101 8.01 -21.76 -3.84
N CYS A 102 9.11 -20.99 -3.96
CA CYS A 102 10.33 -21.27 -3.21
C CYS A 102 10.11 -21.19 -1.69
N TRP A 103 9.29 -20.26 -1.21
CA TRP A 103 8.94 -20.17 0.20
C TRP A 103 8.04 -21.33 0.66
N LEU A 104 7.14 -21.79 -0.20
CA LEU A 104 6.27 -22.94 0.06
C LEU A 104 7.09 -24.23 0.29
N ALA A 105 8.27 -24.34 -0.34
CA ALA A 105 9.18 -25.47 -0.14
C ALA A 105 9.75 -25.56 1.29
N TRP A 106 9.71 -24.46 2.05
CA TRP A 106 10.09 -24.40 3.47
C TRP A 106 8.89 -24.32 4.43
N SER A 107 7.65 -24.38 3.92
CA SER A 107 6.43 -24.19 4.70
C SER A 107 5.64 -25.51 4.87
N GLU A 108 5.00 -25.70 6.03
CA GLU A 108 4.15 -26.89 6.27
C GLU A 108 2.88 -26.86 5.40
N LEU A 109 2.77 -27.83 4.48
CA LEU A 109 1.62 -27.97 3.59
C LEU A 109 0.42 -28.53 4.36
N HIS A 110 -0.61 -27.71 4.54
CA HIS A 110 -1.88 -28.14 5.12
C HIS A 110 -2.80 -28.71 4.04
N PRO A 111 -3.57 -29.78 4.31
CA PRO A 111 -4.54 -30.33 3.37
C PRO A 111 -5.59 -29.28 2.99
N VAL A 112 -5.71 -29.00 1.69
CA VAL A 112 -6.70 -28.06 1.17
C VAL A 112 -8.02 -28.78 1.01
N ASP A 113 -8.99 -28.49 1.89
CA ASP A 113 -10.36 -28.95 1.74
C ASP A 113 -11.06 -28.21 0.57
N LEU A 114 -12.08 -28.82 -0.05
CA LEU A 114 -12.83 -28.24 -1.18
C LEU A 114 -13.44 -26.87 -0.84
N ARG A 115 -13.85 -26.68 0.42
CA ARG A 115 -14.33 -25.40 0.94
C ARG A 115 -13.22 -24.36 1.02
N SER A 116 -12.02 -24.77 1.44
CA SER A 116 -10.85 -23.89 1.48
C SER A 116 -10.37 -23.53 0.07
N GLY A 117 -10.42 -24.47 -0.88
CA GLY A 117 -10.03 -24.23 -2.28
C GLY A 117 -10.91 -23.21 -3.00
N SER A 118 -12.23 -23.27 -2.82
CA SER A 118 -13.16 -22.29 -3.41
C SER A 118 -12.97 -20.88 -2.81
N LEU A 119 -12.77 -20.78 -1.50
CA LEU A 119 -12.41 -19.51 -0.85
C LEU A 119 -11.07 -18.96 -1.34
N LEU A 120 -10.07 -19.84 -1.52
CA LEU A 120 -8.75 -19.46 -2.04
C LEU A 120 -8.86 -18.89 -3.46
N PHE A 121 -9.67 -19.52 -4.32
CA PHE A 121 -9.89 -19.04 -5.68
C PHE A 121 -10.57 -17.68 -5.69
N GLY A 122 -11.59 -17.49 -4.84
CA GLY A 122 -12.23 -16.18 -4.68
C GLY A 122 -11.24 -15.11 -4.25
N VAL A 123 -10.46 -15.37 -3.20
CA VAL A 123 -9.42 -14.46 -2.71
C VAL A 123 -8.38 -14.18 -3.80
N ALA A 124 -7.92 -15.19 -4.54
CA ALA A 124 -6.95 -15.03 -5.62
C ALA A 124 -7.49 -14.15 -6.76
N ALA A 125 -8.75 -14.35 -7.16
CA ALA A 125 -9.38 -13.55 -8.20
C ALA A 125 -9.52 -12.08 -7.77
N PHE A 126 -10.02 -11.83 -6.56
CA PHE A 126 -10.13 -10.47 -6.01
C PHE A 126 -8.77 -9.82 -5.79
N ALA A 127 -7.78 -10.57 -5.29
CA ALA A 127 -6.41 -10.08 -5.11
C ALA A 127 -5.76 -9.71 -6.45
N THR A 128 -5.95 -10.52 -7.50
CA THR A 128 -5.44 -10.23 -8.84
C THR A 128 -6.10 -8.97 -9.41
N ALA A 129 -7.43 -8.84 -9.26
CA ALA A 129 -8.14 -7.64 -9.67
C ALA A 129 -7.67 -6.39 -8.90
N ALA A 130 -7.44 -6.51 -7.59
CA ALA A 130 -6.91 -5.45 -6.75
C ALA A 130 -5.48 -5.07 -7.15
N GLN A 131 -4.61 -6.04 -7.46
CA GLN A 131 -3.24 -5.80 -7.90
C GLN A 131 -3.19 -5.09 -9.27
N LEU A 132 -4.07 -5.49 -10.18
CA LEU A 132 -4.23 -4.81 -11.47
C LEU A 132 -4.69 -3.36 -11.26
N ALA A 133 -5.74 -3.14 -10.47
CA ALA A 133 -6.27 -1.82 -10.17
C ALA A 133 -5.23 -0.93 -9.45
N MET A 134 -4.48 -1.50 -8.51
CA MET A 134 -3.36 -0.84 -7.83
C MET A 134 -2.33 -0.38 -8.86
N THR A 135 -1.85 -1.29 -9.70
CA THR A 135 -0.86 -0.97 -10.74
C THR A 135 -1.35 0.15 -11.67
N ARG A 136 -2.62 0.10 -12.10
CA ARG A 136 -3.24 1.18 -12.88
C ARG A 136 -3.20 2.52 -12.14
N ALA A 137 -3.55 2.53 -10.87
CA ALA A 137 -3.58 3.73 -10.03
C ALA A 137 -2.18 4.33 -9.81
N TYR A 138 -1.15 3.49 -9.67
CA TYR A 138 0.24 3.95 -9.53
C TYR A 138 0.85 4.40 -10.86
N ALA A 139 0.50 3.76 -11.98
CA ALA A 139 0.89 4.17 -13.32
C ALA A 139 0.25 5.49 -13.78
N ALA A 140 -0.92 5.84 -13.23
CA ALA A 140 -1.60 7.10 -13.51
C ALA A 140 -0.78 8.32 -13.02
N SER A 141 -1.04 9.49 -13.63
CA SER A 141 -0.34 10.75 -13.32
C SER A 141 -0.48 11.23 -11.86
N ARG A 142 -1.38 10.63 -11.07
CA ARG A 142 -1.70 10.96 -9.69
C ARG A 142 -1.24 9.88 -8.70
N THR A 143 -0.04 9.33 -8.88
CA THR A 143 0.53 8.27 -8.03
C THR A 143 0.50 8.61 -6.53
N LEU A 144 0.74 9.88 -6.15
CA LEU A 144 0.71 10.29 -4.75
C LEU A 144 -0.70 10.29 -4.14
N LEU A 145 -1.73 10.55 -4.95
CA LEU A 145 -3.13 10.40 -4.53
C LEU A 145 -3.46 8.92 -4.29
N ALA A 146 -3.00 8.03 -5.18
CA ALA A 146 -3.18 6.59 -5.01
C ALA A 146 -2.53 6.10 -3.71
N ALA A 147 -1.33 6.59 -3.40
CA ALA A 147 -0.64 6.28 -2.15
C ALA A 147 -1.40 6.79 -0.90
N ALA A 148 -1.98 8.00 -0.95
CA ALA A 148 -2.81 8.50 0.16
C ALA A 148 -4.13 7.72 0.32
N LEU A 149 -4.76 7.32 -0.79
CA LEU A 149 -5.96 6.48 -0.78
C LEU A 149 -5.67 5.08 -0.21
N ALA A 150 -4.46 4.55 -0.38
CA ALA A 150 -4.04 3.29 0.22
C ALA A 150 -4.03 3.31 1.76
N TYR A 151 -3.94 4.49 2.39
CA TYR A 151 -4.15 4.60 3.85
C TYR A 151 -5.64 4.49 4.22
N SER A 152 -6.55 4.96 3.36
CA SER A 152 -8.00 4.86 3.60
C SER A 152 -8.48 3.40 3.62
N THR A 153 -7.80 2.48 2.93
CA THR A 153 -8.08 1.05 3.02
C THR A 153 -8.00 0.51 4.44
N VAL A 154 -7.14 1.08 5.30
CA VAL A 154 -7.04 0.70 6.71
C VAL A 154 -8.34 1.07 7.46
N VAL A 155 -8.91 2.24 7.16
CA VAL A 155 -10.19 2.67 7.74
C VAL A 155 -11.32 1.71 7.35
N PHE A 156 -11.41 1.34 6.07
CA PHE A 156 -12.38 0.35 5.61
C PHE A 156 -12.17 -1.01 6.27
N ALA A 157 -10.93 -1.48 6.38
CA ALA A 157 -10.62 -2.74 7.05
C ALA A 157 -11.07 -2.71 8.53
N SER A 158 -10.81 -1.61 9.25
CA SER A 158 -11.30 -1.44 10.62
C SER A 158 -12.83 -1.42 10.69
N LEU A 159 -13.52 -0.72 9.79
CA LEU A 159 -14.99 -0.71 9.73
C LEU A 159 -15.56 -2.11 9.46
N PHE A 160 -14.96 -2.85 8.53
CA PHE A 160 -15.34 -4.24 8.26
C PHE A 160 -15.09 -5.14 9.48
N GLY A 161 -14.00 -4.94 10.23
CA GLY A 161 -13.74 -5.61 11.51
C GLY A 161 -14.86 -5.39 12.53
N ILE A 162 -15.36 -4.15 12.68
CA ILE A 162 -16.51 -3.86 13.55
C ILE A 162 -17.77 -4.59 13.07
N VAL A 163 -18.06 -4.52 11.77
CA VAL A 163 -19.34 -5.03 11.23
C VAL A 163 -19.39 -6.55 11.22
N PHE A 164 -18.29 -7.22 10.84
CA PHE A 164 -18.25 -8.68 10.69
C PHE A 164 -17.79 -9.40 11.97
N TRP A 165 -16.87 -8.81 12.73
CA TRP A 165 -16.28 -9.41 13.93
C TRP A 165 -16.71 -8.75 15.24
N HIS A 166 -17.53 -7.69 15.21
CA HIS A 166 -17.97 -6.94 16.40
C HIS A 166 -16.81 -6.46 17.27
N GLU A 167 -15.65 -6.15 16.67
CA GLU A 167 -14.50 -5.61 17.39
C GLU A 167 -14.79 -4.21 17.94
N THR A 168 -14.48 -4.01 19.22
CA THR A 168 -14.61 -2.71 19.88
C THR A 168 -13.34 -1.89 19.68
N LEU A 169 -13.42 -0.82 18.90
CA LEU A 169 -12.31 0.13 18.72
C LEU A 169 -12.21 1.08 19.92
N ASP A 170 -10.99 1.26 20.43
CA ASP A 170 -10.68 2.23 21.46
C ASP A 170 -10.81 3.68 20.92
N ARG A 171 -10.97 4.66 21.82
CA ARG A 171 -11.07 6.09 21.49
C ARG A 171 -9.90 6.59 20.64
N TRP A 172 -8.72 6.03 20.83
CA TRP A 172 -7.52 6.34 20.05
C TRP A 172 -7.58 5.83 18.61
N SER A 173 -8.25 4.71 18.37
CA SER A 173 -8.43 4.16 17.02
C SER A 173 -9.39 5.02 16.20
N TRP A 174 -10.42 5.60 16.84
CA TRP A 174 -11.28 6.60 16.23
C TRP A 174 -10.53 7.87 15.83
N LEU A 175 -9.63 8.35 16.70
CA LEU A 175 -8.79 9.52 16.42
C LEU A 175 -7.83 9.25 15.25
N ALA A 176 -7.27 8.04 15.18
CA ALA A 176 -6.44 7.58 14.07
C ALA A 176 -7.21 7.57 12.73
N ILE A 177 -8.44 7.04 12.73
CA ILE A 177 -9.32 7.04 11.54
C ILE A 177 -9.57 8.46 11.05
N GLY A 178 -9.88 9.39 11.96
CA GLY A 178 -10.06 10.80 11.63
C GLY A 178 -8.83 11.43 10.97
N LEU A 179 -7.63 11.11 11.47
CA LEU A 179 -6.36 11.60 10.92
C LEU A 179 -6.10 11.07 9.49
N ILE A 180 -6.41 9.79 9.25
CA ILE A 180 -6.27 9.16 7.92
C ILE A 180 -7.24 9.78 6.91
N ILE A 181 -8.48 10.06 7.31
CA ILE A 181 -9.47 10.73 6.46
C ILE A 181 -8.98 12.15 6.10
N LEU A 182 -8.48 12.90 7.10
CA LEU A 182 -7.93 14.24 6.89
C LEU A 182 -6.76 14.23 5.89
N SER A 183 -5.88 13.23 6.02
CA SER A 183 -4.78 12.98 5.09
C SER A 183 -5.29 12.75 3.65
N GLY A 184 -6.30 11.90 3.46
CA GLY A 184 -6.88 11.63 2.14
C GLY A 184 -7.49 12.89 1.50
N VAL A 185 -8.21 13.69 2.29
CA VAL A 185 -8.78 14.97 1.82
C VAL A 185 -7.68 15.97 1.46
N ALA A 186 -6.66 16.11 2.31
CA ALA A 186 -5.51 16.98 2.05
C ALA A 186 -4.75 16.56 0.77
N ALA A 187 -4.48 15.26 0.61
CA ALA A 187 -3.82 14.73 -0.59
C ALA A 187 -4.63 15.01 -1.86
N THR A 188 -5.96 14.96 -1.79
CA THR A 188 -6.86 15.29 -2.90
C THR A 188 -6.81 16.78 -3.24
N HIS A 189 -6.81 17.64 -2.23
CA HIS A 189 -6.76 19.10 -2.40
C HIS A 189 -5.41 19.60 -2.94
N PHE A 190 -4.29 18.99 -2.51
CA PHE A 190 -2.94 19.42 -2.90
C PHE A 190 -2.40 18.72 -4.15
N SER A 191 -3.10 17.71 -4.68
CA SER A 191 -2.72 17.03 -5.92
C SER A 191 -3.05 17.90 -7.13
N PRO A 192 -2.07 18.24 -7.99
CA PRO A 192 -2.33 18.99 -9.21
C PRO A 192 -3.41 18.32 -10.09
N PRO A 193 -4.18 19.09 -10.87
CA PRO A 193 -5.07 18.54 -11.90
C PRO A 193 -4.27 17.66 -12.86
N ALA A 194 -4.81 16.49 -13.21
CA ALA A 194 -4.17 15.62 -14.19
C ALA A 194 -4.03 16.37 -15.53
N PRO A 195 -2.88 16.32 -16.23
CA PRO A 195 -2.79 16.87 -17.57
C PRO A 195 -3.77 16.11 -18.46
N VAL A 196 -4.69 16.85 -19.10
CA VAL A 196 -5.65 16.30 -20.06
C VAL A 196 -4.86 15.57 -21.14
N ARG A 197 -5.03 14.24 -21.20
CA ARG A 197 -4.43 13.38 -22.22
C ARG A 197 -4.97 13.84 -23.57
N ARG A 198 -4.19 14.65 -24.30
CA ARG A 198 -4.53 15.03 -25.68
C ARG A 198 -4.49 13.75 -26.49
N SER A 199 -5.67 13.23 -26.83
CA SER A 199 -5.85 12.22 -27.86
C SER A 199 -5.37 12.82 -29.17
N SER A 200 -4.14 12.51 -29.57
CA SER A 200 -3.71 12.69 -30.96
C SER A 200 -4.36 11.56 -31.77
N ALA A 201 -5.52 11.87 -32.34
CA ALA A 201 -6.05 11.18 -33.50
C ALA A 201 -5.39 11.75 -34.77
#